data_AF-A0A9D5HSW7-F1
#
_entry.id   AF-A0A9D5HSW7-F1
#
_cell.length_a   1.000
_cell.length_b   1.000
_cell.length_c   1.000
_cell.angle_alpha   90.00
_cell.angle_beta   90.00
_cell.angle_gamma   90.00
#
_symmetry.space_group_name_H-M   'P 1'
#
loop_
_entity.id
_entity.type
_entity.pdbx_description
1 polymer ?
#
loop_
_entity_poly.entity_id
_entity_poly.type
_entity_poly.pdbx_seq_one_letter_code
_entity_poly.pdbx_strand_id
1 'polypeptide(L)'
;MAAHEALLPLSKLKYSTIKEISDSGVVLSSLPSCYACRDPDINGSTEILEEEVPIIDFSLLVGGTAKQRAQVIQDLGKACRDWGFFMVVNHDVAKRLMETMLDACKGFFNMREEEKQEYNGKHVLDPIRHGTIHLFQPWPSICFNLHIAFKLRD
;
A
#
# COMPACT_ATOMS: atom_id res chain seq x y z
N MET A 1 5.33 33.44 25.45
CA MET A 1 3.95 33.45 24.91
C MET A 1 3.72 32.10 24.26
N ALA A 2 3.17 31.15 25.02
CA ALA A 2 2.90 29.79 24.54
C ALA A 2 1.65 29.82 23.65
N ALA A 3 1.78 29.33 22.42
CA ALA A 3 0.63 29.09 21.56
C ALA A 3 -0.23 27.99 22.21
N HIS A 4 -1.48 28.33 22.46
CA HIS A 4 -2.47 27.45 23.07
C HIS A 4 -2.84 26.36 22.05
N GLU A 5 -2.32 25.15 22.23
CA GLU A 5 -2.72 23.97 21.46
C GLU A 5 -4.20 23.68 21.70
N ALA A 6 -5.03 23.94 20.68
CA ALA A 6 -6.46 23.67 20.73
C ALA A 6 -6.73 22.25 20.23
N LEU A 7 -7.14 21.36 21.12
CA LEU A 7 -7.69 20.05 20.78
C LEU A 7 -9.06 20.24 20.11
N LEU A 8 -9.16 20.00 18.80
CA LEU A 8 -10.42 20.08 18.07
C LEU A 8 -10.91 18.69 17.63
N PRO A 9 -12.16 18.31 17.93
CA PRO A 9 -12.74 17.06 17.44
C PRO A 9 -12.92 17.11 15.92
N LEU A 10 -12.53 16.02 15.24
CA LEU A 10 -12.58 15.91 13.76
C LEU A 10 -13.96 16.15 13.15
N SER A 11 -15.04 15.98 13.92
CA SER A 11 -16.40 16.31 13.50
C SER A 11 -16.60 17.78 13.10
N LYS A 12 -15.66 18.67 13.46
CA LYS A 12 -15.70 20.10 13.11
C LYS A 12 -14.71 20.50 12.02
N LEU A 13 -13.88 19.56 11.54
CA LEU A 13 -12.83 19.86 10.56
C LEU A 13 -13.24 19.33 9.19
N LYS A 14 -13.23 20.22 8.19
CA LYS A 14 -13.64 19.93 6.82
C LYS A 14 -12.43 19.50 6.00
N TYR A 15 -11.82 18.37 6.37
CA TYR A 15 -10.70 17.80 5.61
C TYR A 15 -11.21 16.94 4.46
N SER A 16 -10.56 17.05 3.31
CA SER A 16 -10.87 16.30 2.10
C SER A 16 -10.07 14.98 2.03
N THR A 17 -8.90 14.92 2.66
CA THR A 17 -7.99 13.75 2.61
C THR A 17 -7.31 13.46 3.96
N ILE A 18 -6.83 12.22 4.14
CA ILE A 18 -6.04 11.81 5.32
C ILE A 18 -4.69 12.52 5.37
N LYS A 19 -4.12 12.88 4.21
CA LYS A 19 -2.86 13.62 4.14
C LYS A 19 -3.00 15.01 4.77
N GLU A 20 -4.08 15.73 4.47
CA GLU A 20 -4.35 17.04 5.11
C GLU A 20 -4.46 16.91 6.64
N ILE A 21 -5.10 15.84 7.12
CA ILE A 21 -5.19 15.56 8.57
C ILE A 21 -3.78 15.37 9.15
N SER A 22 -2.95 14.55 8.51
CA SER A 22 -1.57 14.28 8.95
C SER A 22 -0.68 15.53 8.92
N ASP A 23 -0.77 16.33 7.86
CA ASP A 23 0.08 17.51 7.66
C ASP A 23 -0.36 18.70 8.50
N SER A 24 -1.63 18.76 8.94
CA SER A 24 -2.18 19.86 9.73
C SER A 24 -1.60 19.99 11.14
N GLY A 25 -0.86 18.98 11.62
CA GLY A 25 -0.31 18.96 12.97
C GLY A 25 -1.36 18.93 14.09
N VAL A 26 -2.64 18.73 13.75
CA VAL A 26 -3.72 18.65 14.73
C VAL A 26 -3.57 17.36 15.54
N VAL A 27 -3.34 17.51 16.85
CA VAL A 27 -3.35 16.38 17.78
C VAL A 27 -4.79 15.91 17.95
N LEU A 28 -5.10 14.76 17.35
CA LEU A 28 -6.40 14.13 17.49
C LEU A 28 -6.55 13.57 18.91
N SER A 29 -7.51 14.08 19.66
CA SER A 29 -7.86 13.53 20.98
C SER A 29 -8.44 12.12 20.91
N SER A 30 -8.95 11.72 19.73
CA SER A 30 -9.49 10.39 19.46
C SER A 30 -9.50 10.10 17.96
N LEU A 31 -9.18 8.86 17.57
CA LEU A 31 -9.38 8.37 16.19
C LEU A 31 -10.88 8.40 15.83
N PRO A 32 -11.27 8.91 14.65
CA PRO A 32 -12.65 8.83 14.19
C PRO A 32 -13.12 7.38 14.08
N SER A 33 -14.40 7.16 14.36
CA SER A 33 -15.01 5.84 14.27
C SER A 33 -14.94 5.23 12.87
N CYS A 34 -14.85 6.03 11.80
CA CYS A 34 -14.71 5.54 10.43
C CYS A 34 -13.30 5.01 10.09
N TYR A 35 -12.30 5.31 10.92
CA TYR A 35 -10.95 4.74 10.84
C TYR A 35 -10.68 3.71 11.96
N ALA A 36 -11.62 3.54 12.89
CA ALA A 36 -11.51 2.54 13.95
C ALA A 36 -11.78 1.15 13.36
N CYS A 37 -10.74 0.32 13.26
CA CYS A 37 -10.93 -1.10 13.00
C CYS A 37 -11.57 -1.73 14.24
N ARG A 38 -12.82 -2.17 14.12
CA ARG A 38 -13.44 -3.03 15.12
C ARG A 38 -13.38 -4.44 14.59
N ASP A 39 -12.37 -5.18 15.03
CA ASP A 39 -12.33 -6.61 14.81
C ASP A 39 -12.94 -7.29 16.06
N PRO A 40 -14.14 -7.89 15.95
CA PRO A 40 -14.78 -8.56 17.09
C PRO A 40 -14.07 -9.85 17.51
N ASP A 41 -13.13 -10.38 16.70
CA ASP A 41 -12.56 -11.71 16.88
C ASP A 41 -11.12 -11.70 17.44
N ILE A 42 -10.55 -10.54 17.78
CA ILE A 42 -9.24 -10.44 18.46
C ILE A 42 -9.40 -10.76 19.97
N ASN A 43 -9.79 -12.00 20.26
CA ASN A 43 -9.66 -12.65 21.57
C ASN A 43 -8.90 -13.98 21.44
N GLY A 44 -8.20 -14.20 20.34
CA GLY A 44 -7.26 -15.31 20.16
C GLY A 44 -5.84 -14.81 20.43
N SER A 45 -5.13 -15.43 21.35
CA SER A 45 -3.68 -15.32 21.47
C SER A 45 -3.04 -15.54 20.10
N THR A 46 -2.53 -14.46 19.50
CA THR A 46 -1.71 -14.55 18.29
C THR A 46 -0.41 -15.26 18.66
N GLU A 47 -0.39 -16.59 18.55
CA GLU A 47 0.87 -17.25 18.22
C GLU A 47 1.27 -16.69 16.86
N ILE A 48 2.17 -15.71 16.87
CA ILE A 48 2.76 -15.16 15.65
C ILE A 48 3.61 -16.30 15.10
N LEU A 49 3.02 -17.12 14.24
CA LEU A 49 3.78 -17.94 13.32
C LEU A 49 4.53 -16.95 12.43
N GLU A 50 5.81 -16.75 12.70
CA GLU A 50 6.73 -15.98 11.87
C GLU A 50 6.98 -16.75 10.57
N GLU A 51 5.93 -16.92 9.77
CA GLU A 51 6.10 -17.31 8.39
C GLU A 51 6.59 -16.08 7.62
N GLU A 52 7.79 -16.19 7.04
CA GLU A 52 8.36 -15.13 6.20
C GLU A 52 7.78 -15.18 4.79
N VAL A 53 7.45 -13.99 4.26
CA VAL A 53 6.96 -13.84 2.88
C VAL A 53 8.00 -14.39 1.88
N PRO A 54 7.60 -15.26 0.94
CA PRO A 54 8.52 -15.85 -0.03
C PRO A 54 9.28 -14.80 -0.84
N ILE A 55 10.59 -15.01 -1.01
CA ILE A 55 11.46 -14.16 -1.85
C ILE A 55 11.91 -14.97 -3.07
N ILE A 56 11.70 -14.42 -4.27
CA ILE A 56 12.00 -15.06 -5.54
C ILE A 56 13.16 -14.31 -6.23
N ASP A 57 14.27 -15.02 -6.49
CA ASP A 57 15.39 -14.49 -7.28
C ASP A 57 15.11 -14.63 -8.77
N PHE A 58 14.80 -13.51 -9.42
CA PHE A 58 14.43 -13.48 -10.82
C PHE A 58 15.61 -13.72 -11.76
N SER A 59 16.84 -13.46 -11.33
CA SER A 59 18.03 -13.69 -12.16
C SER A 59 18.20 -15.17 -12.50
N LEU A 60 17.75 -16.07 -11.61
CA LEU A 60 17.78 -17.51 -11.82
C LEU A 60 16.77 -17.97 -12.88
N LEU A 61 15.69 -17.21 -13.13
CA LEU A 61 14.74 -17.50 -14.20
C LEU A 61 15.31 -17.16 -15.58
N VAL A 62 16.02 -16.04 -15.70
CA VAL A 62 16.51 -15.53 -17.00
C VAL A 62 17.91 -16.07 -17.33
N GLY A 63 18.81 -16.13 -16.34
CA GLY A 63 20.22 -16.48 -16.51
C GLY A 63 20.65 -17.79 -15.85
N GLY A 64 19.77 -18.47 -15.10
CA GLY A 64 20.11 -19.72 -14.41
C GLY A 64 20.15 -20.94 -15.32
N THR A 65 20.69 -22.05 -14.80
CA THR A 65 20.65 -23.37 -15.45
C THR A 65 19.22 -23.92 -15.57
N ALA A 66 18.98 -24.92 -16.43
CA ALA A 66 17.65 -25.55 -16.57
C ALA A 66 17.07 -26.05 -15.24
N LYS A 67 17.92 -26.61 -14.36
CA LYS A 67 17.52 -27.07 -13.03
C LYS A 67 17.13 -25.92 -12.11
N GLN A 68 17.91 -24.83 -12.09
CA GLN A 68 17.59 -23.64 -11.29
C GLN A 68 16.29 -22.99 -11.75
N ARG A 69 16.10 -22.84 -13.07
CA ARG A 69 14.83 -22.33 -13.61
C ARG A 69 13.63 -23.17 -13.20
N ALA A 70 13.75 -24.50 -13.30
CA ALA A 70 12.69 -25.41 -12.89
C ALA A 70 12.36 -25.27 -11.39
N GLN A 71 13.38 -25.11 -10.54
CA GLN A 71 13.17 -24.88 -9.12
C GLN A 71 12.42 -23.57 -8.85
N VAL A 72 12.86 -22.45 -9.44
CA VAL A 72 12.21 -21.16 -9.21
C VAL A 72 10.76 -21.15 -9.73
N ILE A 73 10.45 -21.86 -10.82
CA ILE A 73 9.07 -22.03 -11.29
C ILE A 73 8.22 -22.79 -10.25
N GLN A 74 8.78 -23.82 -9.60
CA GLN A 74 8.08 -24.53 -8.53
C GLN A 74 7.86 -23.63 -7.31
N ASP A 75 8.87 -22.86 -6.92
CA ASP A 75 8.81 -21.94 -5.80
C ASP A 75 7.77 -20.83 -6.05
N LEU A 76 7.73 -20.30 -7.27
CA LEU A 76 6.72 -19.35 -7.72
C LEU A 76 5.31 -19.94 -7.61
N GLY A 77 5.12 -21.17 -8.10
CA GLY A 77 3.85 -21.87 -7.99
C GLY A 77 3.43 -22.12 -6.54
N LYS A 78 4.38 -22.43 -5.66
CA LYS A 78 4.14 -22.60 -4.22
C LYS A 78 3.74 -21.28 -3.58
N ALA A 79 4.47 -20.19 -3.84
CA ALA A 79 4.13 -18.87 -3.33
C ALA A 79 2.73 -18.41 -3.79
N CYS A 80 2.39 -18.59 -5.07
CA CYS A 80 1.05 -18.25 -5.56
C CYS A 80 -0.07 -19.06 -4.89
N ARG A 81 0.15 -20.34 -4.58
CA ARG A 81 -0.86 -21.22 -3.96
C ARG A 81 -1.00 -21.02 -2.47
N ASP A 82 0.12 -20.94 -1.77
CA ASP A 82 0.16 -20.95 -0.31
C ASP A 82 -0.01 -19.53 0.26
N TRP A 83 0.53 -18.52 -0.44
CA TRP A 83 0.52 -17.12 0.02
C TRP A 83 -0.38 -16.20 -0.81
N GLY A 84 -0.45 -16.42 -2.13
CA GLY A 84 -1.09 -15.49 -3.06
C GLY A 84 -0.28 -14.21 -3.36
N PHE A 85 0.91 -14.07 -2.77
CA PHE A 85 1.86 -12.98 -3.02
C PHE A 85 3.30 -13.40 -2.69
N PHE A 86 4.29 -12.68 -3.22
CA PHE A 86 5.72 -12.88 -2.96
C PHE A 86 6.53 -11.61 -3.26
N MET A 87 7.75 -11.55 -2.75
CA MET A 87 8.74 -10.53 -3.08
C MET A 87 9.66 -11.00 -4.20
N VAL A 88 10.09 -10.10 -5.07
CA VAL A 88 11.07 -10.39 -6.13
C VAL A 88 12.37 -9.61 -5.90
N VAL A 89 13.50 -10.26 -6.13
CA VAL A 89 14.85 -9.67 -6.14
C VAL A 89 15.56 -9.95 -7.46
N ASN A 90 16.60 -9.18 -7.78
CA ASN A 90 17.39 -9.32 -9.00
C ASN A 90 16.54 -9.34 -10.29
N HIS A 91 15.47 -8.54 -10.32
CA HIS A 91 14.51 -8.42 -11.44
C HIS A 91 15.01 -7.53 -12.60
N ASP A 92 16.26 -7.07 -12.54
CA ASP A 92 16.92 -6.24 -13.57
C ASP A 92 16.23 -4.89 -13.89
N VAL A 93 15.28 -4.46 -13.03
CA VAL A 93 14.72 -3.10 -13.10
C VAL A 93 15.73 -2.15 -12.46
N ALA A 94 16.18 -1.17 -13.23
CA ALA A 94 17.18 -0.21 -12.78
C ALA A 94 16.72 0.52 -11.50
N LYS A 95 17.59 0.56 -10.47
CA LYS A 95 17.33 1.25 -9.21
C LYS A 95 16.86 2.70 -9.42
N ARG A 96 17.54 3.42 -10.33
CA ARG A 96 17.18 4.79 -10.72
C ARG A 96 15.75 4.93 -11.23
N LEU A 97 15.23 3.94 -11.96
CA LEU A 97 13.84 3.98 -12.44
C LEU A 97 12.85 3.89 -11.28
N MET A 98 13.11 2.99 -10.33
CA MET A 98 12.26 2.85 -9.15
C MET A 98 12.33 4.08 -8.23
N GLU A 99 13.50 4.65 -8.05
CA GLU A 99 13.68 5.93 -7.33
C GLU A 99 12.91 7.06 -8.03
N THR A 100 13.04 7.19 -9.34
CA THR A 100 12.32 8.20 -10.13
C THR A 100 10.80 8.02 -10.01
N MET A 101 10.30 6.78 -10.01
CA MET A 101 8.89 6.49 -9.80
C MET A 101 8.43 6.93 -8.40
N LEU A 102 9.19 6.60 -7.35
CA LEU A 102 8.88 7.01 -5.98
C LEU A 102 8.89 8.53 -5.84
N ASP A 103 9.85 9.21 -6.45
CA ASP A 103 9.95 10.67 -6.42
C ASP A 103 8.81 11.32 -7.19
N ALA A 104 8.37 10.75 -8.32
CA ALA A 104 7.18 11.19 -9.03
C ALA A 104 5.91 11.03 -8.17
N CYS A 105 5.74 9.89 -7.48
CA CYS A 105 4.63 9.67 -6.56
C CYS A 105 4.64 10.69 -5.42
N LYS A 106 5.80 10.90 -4.76
CA LYS A 106 5.95 11.91 -3.71
C LYS A 106 5.63 13.31 -4.24
N GLY A 107 6.15 13.65 -5.42
CA GLY A 107 5.89 14.91 -6.11
C GLY A 107 4.40 15.15 -6.31
N PHE A 108 3.67 14.16 -6.83
CA PHE A 108 2.22 14.23 -7.00
C PHE A 108 1.48 14.47 -5.68
N PHE A 109 1.77 13.69 -4.63
CA PHE A 109 1.09 13.86 -3.34
C PHE A 109 1.45 15.17 -2.61
N ASN A 110 2.56 15.81 -2.99
CA ASN A 110 2.98 17.12 -2.49
C ASN A 110 2.46 18.31 -3.33
N MET A 111 1.78 18.06 -4.46
CA MET A 111 1.06 19.12 -5.19
C MET A 111 -0.05 19.72 -4.33
N ARG A 112 -0.49 20.93 -4.71
CA ARG A 112 -1.61 21.58 -4.02
C ARG A 112 -2.89 20.79 -4.26
N GLU A 113 -3.84 20.91 -3.34
CA GLU A 113 -5.09 20.17 -3.45
C GLU A 113 -5.84 20.56 -4.72
N GLU A 114 -5.87 21.83 -5.09
CA GLU A 114 -6.56 22.29 -6.31
C GLU A 114 -6.02 21.64 -7.59
N GLU A 115 -4.71 21.39 -7.64
CA GLU A 115 -4.03 20.75 -8.79
C GLU A 115 -4.37 19.25 -8.84
N LYS A 116 -4.43 18.60 -7.68
CA LYS A 116 -4.83 17.19 -7.61
C LYS A 116 -6.29 17.00 -7.99
N GLN A 117 -7.18 17.94 -7.62
CA GLN A 117 -8.63 17.87 -7.87
C GLN A 117 -8.99 17.70 -9.35
N GLU A 118 -8.12 18.11 -10.28
CA GLU A 118 -8.27 17.86 -11.73
C GLU A 118 -8.33 16.36 -12.08
N TYR A 119 -7.73 15.50 -11.27
CA TYR A 119 -7.69 14.05 -11.45
C TYR A 119 -8.82 13.33 -10.72
N ASN A 120 -9.85 14.03 -10.22
CA ASN A 120 -10.97 13.35 -9.55
C ASN A 120 -11.74 12.55 -10.60
N GLY A 121 -11.64 11.23 -10.51
CA GLY A 121 -12.40 10.34 -11.38
C GLY A 121 -13.89 10.65 -11.23
N LYS A 122 -14.55 10.98 -12.34
CA LYS A 122 -15.98 11.29 -12.45
C LYS A 122 -16.79 10.01 -12.61
N HIS A 123 -16.20 9.00 -13.22
CA HIS A 123 -16.79 7.69 -13.44
C HIS A 123 -15.91 6.57 -12.87
N VAL A 124 -16.53 5.44 -12.49
CA VAL A 124 -15.85 4.30 -11.85
C VAL A 124 -14.75 3.71 -12.76
N LEU A 125 -14.95 3.79 -14.07
CA LEU A 125 -14.02 3.25 -15.08
C LEU A 125 -13.06 4.30 -15.64
N ASP A 126 -12.95 5.47 -15.01
CA ASP A 126 -11.99 6.47 -15.48
C ASP A 126 -10.56 5.92 -15.34
N PRO A 127 -9.73 6.06 -16.39
CA PRO A 127 -8.38 5.50 -16.41
C PRO A 127 -7.45 6.17 -15.39
N ILE A 128 -7.79 7.39 -14.95
CA ILE A 128 -7.04 8.15 -13.95
C ILE A 128 -8.02 8.65 -12.91
N ARG A 129 -7.77 8.31 -11.64
CA ARG A 129 -8.55 8.77 -10.50
C ARG A 129 -7.63 8.97 -9.30
N HIS A 130 -7.59 10.19 -8.78
CA HIS A 130 -7.15 10.46 -7.41
C HIS A 130 -8.38 10.55 -6.51
N GLY A 131 -8.20 10.24 -5.23
CA GLY A 131 -9.24 10.33 -4.23
C GLY A 131 -8.94 9.44 -3.03
N THR A 132 -9.60 9.70 -1.91
CA THR A 132 -9.56 8.82 -0.74
C THR A 132 -10.70 7.81 -0.85
N ILE A 133 -10.37 6.53 -0.92
CA ILE A 133 -11.40 5.47 -0.93
C ILE A 133 -11.89 5.29 0.52
N HIS A 134 -13.13 5.68 0.79
CA HIS A 134 -13.81 5.29 2.02
C HIS A 134 -14.26 3.83 1.88
N LEU A 135 -13.39 2.90 2.25
CA LEU A 135 -13.67 1.46 2.25
C LEU A 135 -14.67 1.12 3.37
N PHE A 136 -15.95 1.32 3.11
CA PHE A 136 -17.03 0.69 3.89
C PHE A 136 -18.07 0.14 2.92
N GLN A 137 -17.65 -0.77 2.02
CA GLN A 137 -18.53 -1.77 1.41
C GLN A 137 -17.74 -3.08 1.33
N PRO A 138 -18.35 -4.22 1.68
CA PRO A 138 -17.70 -5.52 1.62
C PRO A 138 -17.29 -5.81 0.17
N TRP A 139 -16.02 -6.12 -0.05
CA TRP A 139 -15.53 -6.53 -1.35
C TRP A 139 -16.22 -7.84 -1.75
N PRO A 140 -16.81 -7.95 -2.95
CA PRO A 140 -17.16 -9.24 -3.50
C PRO A 140 -15.90 -10.10 -3.60
N SER A 141 -15.98 -11.29 -3.03
CA SER A 141 -14.98 -12.34 -3.19
C SER A 141 -14.69 -12.50 -4.69
N ILE A 142 -13.40 -12.44 -5.04
CA ILE A 142 -12.74 -12.66 -6.34
C ILE A 142 -11.92 -11.42 -6.72
N CYS A 143 -10.78 -11.29 -6.06
CA CYS A 143 -9.59 -10.62 -6.61
C CYS A 143 -8.40 -11.50 -6.24
N PHE A 144 -8.15 -12.55 -7.02
CA PHE A 144 -6.83 -13.16 -7.10
C PHE A 144 -5.91 -12.17 -7.84
N ASN A 145 -5.58 -11.06 -7.19
CA ASN A 145 -4.52 -10.18 -7.65
C ASN A 145 -3.24 -10.67 -7.00
N LEU A 146 -2.43 -11.39 -7.78
CA LEU A 146 -1.05 -11.64 -7.42
C LEU A 146 -0.36 -10.29 -7.23
N HIS A 147 -0.19 -9.88 -5.97
CA HIS A 147 0.56 -8.66 -5.66
C HIS A 147 2.04 -9.01 -5.65
N ILE A 148 2.75 -8.61 -6.69
CA ILE A 148 4.20 -8.71 -6.76
C ILE A 148 4.78 -7.47 -6.09
N ALA A 149 5.43 -7.65 -4.94
CA ALA A 149 6.15 -6.57 -4.28
C ALA A 149 7.61 -6.55 -4.75
N PHE A 150 8.05 -5.42 -5.30
CA PHE A 150 9.45 -5.20 -5.66
C PHE A 150 10.21 -4.68 -4.43
N LYS A 151 11.29 -5.38 -4.05
CA LYS A 151 12.12 -4.95 -2.92
C LYS A 151 13.20 -3.99 -3.40
N LEU A 152 13.08 -2.72 -2.99
CA LEU A 152 14.19 -1.77 -3.04
C LEU A 152 15.18 -2.14 -1.94
N ARG A 153 16.41 -2.52 -2.31
CA ARG A 153 17.52 -2.61 -1.35
C ARG A 153 18.36 -1.34 -1.42
N ASP A 154 18.85 -0.93 -0.26
CA ASP A 154 19.81 0.17 -0.08
C ASP A 154 21.13 -0.11 -0.80
#